data_AF-A0A7Y2UYQ7-F1
#
_entry.id   AF-A0A7Y2UYQ7-F1
#
_cell.length_a   1.000
_cell.length_b   1.000
_cell.length_c   1.000
_cell.angle_alpha   90.00
_cell.angle_beta   90.00
_cell.angle_gamma   90.00
#
_symmetry.space_group_name_H-M   'P 1'
#
loop_
_entity.id
_entity.type
_entity.pdbx_description
1 polymer ?
#
loop_
_entity_poly.entity_id
_entity_poly.type
_entity_poly.pdbx_seq_one_letter_code
_entity_poly.pdbx_strand_id
1 'polypeptide(L)' 'MKFRLLLLFLVTSTLAQNTEVHLFDIKNTDGELSLTNQRNVSNNEGYDNQPSF' A
#
# COMPACT_ATOMS: atom_id res chain seq x y z
N MET A 1 -24.47 14.60 18.15
CA MET A 1 -24.22 13.53 17.15
C MET A 1 -23.18 13.94 16.11
N LYS A 2 -23.30 15.10 15.46
CA LYS A 2 -22.36 15.58 14.42
C LYS A 2 -20.88 15.63 14.84
N PHE A 3 -20.57 16.13 16.03
CA PHE A 3 -19.19 16.20 16.54
C PHE A 3 -18.54 14.82 16.78
N ARG A 4 -19.32 13.83 17.22
CA ARG A 4 -18.82 12.46 17.40
C ARG A 4 -18.52 11.79 16.06
N LEU A 5 -19.35 12.07 15.05
CA LEU A 5 -19.13 11.59 13.68
C LEU A 5 -17.86 12.20 13.07
N LEU A 6 -17.62 13.49 13.30
CA LEU A 6 -16.41 14.20 12.87
C LEU A 6 -15.15 13.63 13.53
N LEU A 7 -15.20 13.38 14.84
CA LEU A 7 -14.09 12.79 15.59
C LEU A 7 -13.77 11.37 15.08
N LEU A 8 -14.81 10.56 14.82
CA LEU A 8 -14.65 9.22 14.25
C LEU A 8 -13.96 9.27 12.87
N PHE A 9 -14.36 10.22 12.02
CA PHE A 9 -13.76 10.42 10.69
C PHE A 9 -12.27 10.78 10.78
N LEU A 10 -11.90 11.67 11.71
CA LEU A 10 -10.51 12.11 11.90
C LEU A 10 -9.59 11.01 12.44
N VAL A 11 -10.11 10.09 13.26
CA VAL A 11 -9.34 8.95 13.77
C VAL A 11 -9.14 7.88 12.68
N THR A 12 -10.14 7.65 11.82
CA THR A 12 -10.01 6.66 10.74
C THR A 12 -9.05 7.10 9.64
N SER A 13 -8.87 8.40 9.41
CA SER A 13 -7.97 8.90 8.36
C SER A 13 -6.49 8.80 8.73
N THR A 14 -6.13 8.81 10.02
CA THR A 14 -4.73 8.67 10.47
C THR A 14 -4.24 7.22 10.47
N LEU A 15 -5.15 6.24 10.61
CA LEU A 15 -4.81 4.81 10.59
C LEU A 15 -4.49 4.28 9.19
N ALA A 16 -4.96 4.95 8.13
CA ALA A 16 -4.75 4.52 6.74
C ALA A 16 -3.36 4.88 6.18
N GLN A 17 -2.49 5.56 6.94
CA GLN A 17 -1.29 6.19 6.42
C GLN A 17 -0.04 5.30 6.38
N ASN A 18 -0.06 4.10 6.98
CA ASN A 18 1.11 3.21 7.03
C ASN A 18 0.86 1.89 6.28
N THR A 19 0.59 2.01 4.97
CA THR A 19 0.38 0.83 4.11
C THR A 19 1.72 0.33 3.59
N GLU A 20 1.95 -0.98 3.64
CA GLU A 20 3.16 -1.60 3.09
C GLU A 20 3.03 -1.85 1.58
N VAL A 21 4.14 -1.69 0.85
CA VAL A 21 4.25 -2.00 -0.58
C VAL A 21 5.18 -3.19 -0.77
N HIS A 22 4.67 -4.22 -1.46
CA HIS A 22 5.41 -5.44 -1.77
C HIS A 22 5.58 -5.57 -3.29
N LEU A 23 6.82 -5.70 -3.74
CA LEU A 23 7.20 -5.90 -5.14
C LEU A 23 7.44 -7.38 -5.41
N PHE A 24 6.92 -7.87 -6.53
CA PHE A 24 7.10 -9.25 -7.01
C PHE A 24 7.43 -9.25 -8.50
N ASP A 25 8.21 -10.24 -8.92
CA ASP A 25 8.42 -10.54 -10.32
C ASP A 25 7.44 -11.63 -10.76
N ILE A 26 6.82 -11.48 -11.92
CA ILE A 26 5.92 -12.47 -12.49
C ILE A 26 6.72 -13.38 -13.43
N LYS A 27 6.68 -14.68 -13.19
CA LYS A 27 7.28 -15.69 -14.05
C LYS A 27 6.19 -16.58 -14.64
N ASN A 28 6.14 -16.66 -15.97
CA ASN A 28 5.33 -17.64 -16.68
C ASN A 28 6.23 -18.80 -17.10
N THR A 29 5.89 -20.04 -16.72
CA THR A 29 6.58 -21.25 -17.17
C THR A 29 5.54 -22.29 -17.53
N ASP A 30 5.57 -22.80 -18.75
CA ASP A 30 4.64 -23.81 -19.27
C ASP A 30 3.16 -23.46 -19.10
N GLY A 31 2.83 -22.16 -19.13
CA GLY A 31 1.47 -21.65 -18.97
C GLY A 31 1.06 -21.40 -17.51
N GLU A 32 1.90 -21.74 -16.55
CA GLU A 32 1.70 -21.45 -15.13
C GLU A 32 2.33 -20.11 -14.75
N LEU A 33 1.53 -19.23 -14.13
CA LEU A 33 1.99 -17.95 -13.61
C LEU A 33 2.38 -18.10 -12.14
N SER A 34 3.58 -17.66 -11.80
CA SER A 34 4.09 -17.63 -10.43
C SER A 34 4.61 -16.24 -10.07
N LEU A 35 4.43 -15.86 -8.81
CA LEU A 35 5.03 -14.67 -8.21
C LEU A 35 6.34 -15.08 -7.55
N THR A 36 7.40 -14.34 -7.82
CA THR A 36 8.76 -14.64 -7.35
C THR A 36 9.42 -13.36 -6.85
N ASN A 37 10.57 -13.50 -6.17
CA ASN A 37 11.38 -12.37 -5.70
C ASN A 37 10.61 -11.32 -4.88
N GLN A 38 9.80 -11.78 -3.92
CA GLN A 38 9.08 -10.89 -3.00
C GLN A 38 10.05 -9.96 -2.27
N ARG A 39 9.80 -8.66 -2.38
CA ARG A 39 10.58 -7.61 -1.71
C ARG A 39 9.63 -6.60 -1.07
N ASN A 40 9.80 -6.34 0.22
CA ASN A 40 9.15 -5.20 0.86
C ASN A 40 9.91 -3.93 0.45
N VAL A 41 9.21 -2.99 -0.20
CA VAL A 41 9.74 -1.72 -0.68
C VAL A 41 9.04 -0.53 -0.02
N SER A 42 8.44 -0.76 1.15
CA SER A 42 7.82 0.28 1.97
C SER A 42 8.90 1.23 2.50
N ASN A 43 8.74 2.53 2.28
CA ASN A 43 9.63 3.56 2.84
C ASN A 43 8.82 4.81 3.19
N ASN A 44 8.29 4.85 4.41
CA ASN A 44 7.48 5.95 4.93
C ASN A 44 8.34 6.67 6.01
N GLU A 45 8.54 7.98 6.03
CA GLU A 45 7.54 9.07 5.90
C GLU A 45 7.71 9.96 4.65
N GLY A 46 6.57 10.41 4.09
CA GLY A 46 6.50 11.59 3.22
C GLY A 46 6.02 11.41 1.78
N TYR A 47 5.93 10.17 1.26
CA TYR A 47 5.46 9.84 -0.11
C TYR A 47 6.42 10.32 -1.22
N ASP A 48 7.37 9.50 -1.68
CA ASP A 48 8.35 10.02 -2.67
C ASP A 48 8.65 9.15 -3.90
N ASN A 49 7.71 8.32 -4.40
CA ASN A 49 7.90 7.65 -5.70
C ASN A 49 6.61 7.28 -6.49
N GLN A 50 5.51 8.04 -6.42
CA GLN A 50 4.41 7.74 -7.36
C GLN A 50 4.93 7.94 -8.79
N PRO A 51 4.93 6.93 -9.69
CA PRO A 51 5.28 7.19 -11.07
C PRO A 51 4.19 8.07 -11.68
N SER A 52 4.61 9.18 -12.28
CA SER A 52 3.83 9.86 -13.31
C SER A 52 3.69 8.86 -14.46
N PHE A 53 2.46 8.47 -14.77
CA PHE A 53 2.12 7.78 -16.02
C PHE A 53 1.89 8.81 -17.12
#